data_AF-A0A7R8ZJR6-F1
#
_entry.id   AF-A0A7R8ZJR6-F1
#
_cell.length_a   1.000
_cell.length_b   1.000
_cell.length_c   1.000
_cell.angle_alpha   90.00
_cell.angle_beta   90.00
_cell.angle_gamma   90.00
#
_symmetry.space_group_name_H-M   'P 1'
#
loop_
_entity.id
_entity.type
_entity.pdbx_description
1 polymer ?
#
loop_
_entity_poly.entity_id
_entity_poly.type
_entity_poly.pdbx_seq_one_letter_code
_entity_poly.pdbx_strand_id
1 'polypeptide(L)'
;MHMLSSSKPPPPVRSLTSTMVVPFFERLDLMLTMPGAVIQAPRTTKIPSNKPLPKISLNQLSYSEKYDDGEFEYRHIHCPKEYSKKLKDLGLMSEEVWRAIGIQQSVGWEHYMIHEPEPHVLLFRRRMEKK
;
A
#
# COMPACT_ATOMS: atom_id res chain seq x y z
N MET A 1 18.06 -15.66 57.48
CA MET A 1 18.10 -14.32 56.87
C MET A 1 18.18 -14.52 55.36
N HIS A 2 17.06 -14.35 54.66
CA HIS A 2 16.99 -14.45 53.19
C HIS A 2 17.05 -13.04 52.61
N MET A 3 17.94 -12.80 51.65
CA MET A 3 17.93 -11.61 50.79
C MET A 3 17.28 -11.96 49.44
N LEU A 4 16.59 -10.97 48.88
CA LEU A 4 15.57 -11.00 47.82
C LEU A 4 16.13 -11.27 46.41
N SER A 5 15.37 -11.99 45.58
CA SER A 5 15.26 -11.69 44.14
C SER A 5 13.87 -12.09 43.64
N SER A 6 13.12 -11.09 43.19
CA SER A 6 11.73 -11.18 42.75
C SER A 6 11.69 -11.51 41.25
N SER A 7 11.28 -12.73 40.89
CA SER A 7 10.86 -13.06 39.52
C SER A 7 9.37 -12.75 39.38
N LYS A 8 9.06 -11.63 38.72
CA LYS A 8 7.68 -11.22 38.42
C LYS A 8 7.13 -12.11 37.28
N PRO A 9 5.89 -12.61 37.38
CA PRO A 9 5.28 -13.46 36.35
C PRO A 9 4.96 -12.68 35.06
N PRO A 10 4.91 -13.36 33.89
CA PRO A 10 4.52 -12.74 32.63
C PRO A 10 3.06 -12.23 32.67
N PRO A 11 2.76 -11.12 31.98
CA PRO A 11 1.41 -10.56 31.94
C PRO A 11 0.41 -11.49 31.23
N PRO A 12 -0.89 -11.43 31.60
CA PRO A 12 -1.91 -12.33 31.11
C PRO A 12 -2.22 -12.15 29.62
N VAL A 13 -2.46 -13.29 28.95
CA VAL A 13 -2.98 -13.40 27.59
C VAL A 13 -4.33 -12.68 27.52
N ARG A 14 -4.38 -11.59 26.75
CA ARG A 14 -5.61 -10.81 26.56
C ARG A 14 -6.61 -11.60 25.73
N SER A 15 -7.74 -11.87 26.35
CA SER A 15 -8.95 -12.45 25.79
C SER A 15 -9.49 -11.66 24.59
N LEU A 16 -9.94 -12.40 23.59
CA LEU A 16 -10.68 -11.96 22.41
C LEU A 16 -11.90 -11.11 22.79
N THR A 17 -11.86 -9.81 22.49
CA THR A 17 -13.07 -9.01 22.31
C THR A 17 -12.87 -8.06 21.13
N SER A 18 -13.90 -8.02 20.28
CA SER A 18 -14.32 -6.87 19.47
C SER A 18 -13.37 -6.37 18.37
N THR A 19 -13.73 -6.69 17.12
CA THR A 19 -13.39 -5.95 15.89
C THR A 19 -11.95 -5.41 15.80
N MET A 20 -10.98 -6.31 15.68
CA MET A 20 -9.64 -5.90 15.28
C MET A 20 -9.55 -5.85 13.75
N VAL A 21 -9.75 -4.65 13.23
CA VAL A 21 -9.18 -4.20 11.97
C VAL A 21 -7.66 -4.35 12.10
N VAL A 22 -7.14 -5.46 11.59
CA VAL A 22 -5.70 -5.63 11.44
C VAL A 22 -5.22 -4.61 10.40
N PRO A 23 -4.32 -3.68 10.75
CA PRO A 23 -3.76 -2.78 9.76
C PRO A 23 -3.00 -3.63 8.73
N PHE A 24 -3.37 -3.46 7.46
CA PHE A 24 -2.90 -4.18 6.27
C PHE A 24 -1.36 -4.34 6.20
N PHE A 25 -0.59 -3.51 6.92
CA PHE A 25 0.86 -3.50 6.94
C PHE A 25 1.54 -4.68 7.64
N GLU A 26 0.95 -5.27 8.68
CA GLU A 26 1.57 -6.42 9.37
C GLU A 26 1.40 -7.75 8.62
N ARG A 27 0.71 -7.75 7.47
CA ARG A 27 0.47 -8.95 6.66
C ARG A 27 1.36 -9.06 5.43
N LEU A 28 2.27 -8.11 5.21
CA LEU A 28 3.17 -8.09 4.06
C LEU A 28 4.19 -9.24 4.11
N ASP A 29 4.68 -9.59 5.30
CA ASP A 29 5.60 -10.73 5.50
C ASP A 29 4.94 -12.11 5.22
N LEU A 30 3.61 -12.21 5.31
CA LEU A 30 2.90 -13.46 5.03
C LEU A 30 2.43 -13.57 3.56
N MET A 31 2.39 -12.47 2.81
CA MET A 31 1.96 -12.48 1.40
C MET A 31 3.05 -12.88 0.41
N LEU A 32 4.32 -12.90 0.84
CA LEU A 32 5.45 -13.34 0.01
C LEU A 32 5.60 -14.87 -0.11
N THR A 33 4.77 -15.65 0.60
CA THR A 33 4.86 -17.13 0.62
C THR A 33 3.70 -17.85 -0.08
N MET A 34 2.77 -17.14 -0.73
CA MET A 34 1.68 -17.79 -1.46
C MET A 34 2.08 -18.14 -2.91
N PRO A 35 2.14 -19.43 -3.29
CA PRO A 35 2.27 -19.82 -4.69
C PRO A 35 0.97 -19.43 -5.41
N GLY A 36 1.06 -18.45 -6.33
CA GLY A 36 -0.09 -17.95 -7.08
C GLY A 36 -0.15 -16.43 -7.22
N ALA A 37 0.73 -15.68 -6.55
CA ALA A 37 0.92 -14.26 -6.83
C ALA A 37 1.51 -14.09 -8.24
N VAL A 38 0.63 -13.89 -9.23
CA VAL A 38 1.03 -13.62 -10.61
C VAL A 38 1.63 -12.22 -10.66
N ILE A 39 2.97 -12.14 -10.58
CA ILE A 39 3.70 -10.92 -10.93
C ILE A 39 3.55 -10.75 -12.45
N GLN A 40 2.48 -10.09 -12.89
CA GLN A 40 2.39 -9.63 -14.27
C GLN A 40 3.49 -8.57 -14.49
N ALA A 41 4.36 -8.80 -15.46
CA ALA A 41 5.31 -7.83 -15.97
C ALA A 41 4.59 -6.49 -16.30
N PRO A 42 5.27 -5.34 -16.20
CA PRO A 42 4.65 -4.03 -16.36
C PRO A 42 4.18 -3.88 -17.81
N ARG A 43 2.91 -4.21 -18.08
CA ARG A 43 2.22 -3.66 -19.23
C ARG A 43 1.95 -2.21 -18.88
N THR A 44 2.84 -1.33 -19.33
CA THR A 44 2.59 0.11 -19.37
C THR A 44 1.37 0.34 -20.26
N THR A 45 0.17 0.32 -19.68
CA THR A 45 -1.04 0.69 -20.40
C THR A 45 -0.92 2.17 -20.70
N LYS A 46 -0.61 2.47 -21.96
CA LYS A 46 -0.78 3.82 -22.53
C LYS A 46 -2.18 4.29 -22.18
N ILE A 47 -2.32 5.59 -21.87
CA ILE A 47 -3.60 6.23 -21.53
C ILE A 47 -4.68 5.71 -22.50
N PRO A 48 -5.73 5.02 -22.02
CA PRO A 48 -6.79 4.56 -22.91
C PRO A 48 -7.45 5.79 -23.52
N SER A 49 -7.22 6.00 -24.81
CA SER A 49 -7.50 7.22 -25.56
C SER A 49 -8.99 7.57 -25.72
N ASN A 50 -9.89 6.91 -24.98
CA ASN A 50 -11.33 7.07 -25.16
C ASN A 50 -12.17 7.00 -23.86
N LYS A 51 -11.55 7.00 -22.66
CA LYS A 51 -12.30 7.01 -21.39
C LYS A 51 -11.85 8.18 -20.52
N PRO A 52 -12.76 9.05 -20.03
CA PRO A 52 -12.39 10.14 -19.13
C PRO A 52 -11.83 9.57 -17.83
N LEU A 53 -10.65 10.04 -17.43
CA LEU A 53 -10.00 9.61 -16.19
C LEU A 53 -10.77 10.15 -14.97
N PRO A 54 -10.89 9.37 -13.89
CA PRO A 54 -11.46 9.87 -12.64
C PRO A 54 -10.57 10.99 -12.11
N LYS A 55 -11.13 12.15 -11.79
CA LYS A 55 -10.40 13.25 -11.16
C LYS A 55 -10.70 13.25 -9.67
N ILE A 56 -9.73 12.81 -8.87
CA ILE A 56 -9.81 12.75 -7.42
C ILE A 56 -9.25 14.05 -6.84
N SER A 57 -9.95 14.64 -5.88
CA SER A 57 -9.49 15.84 -5.20
C SER A 57 -8.43 15.50 -4.16
N LEU A 58 -7.39 16.32 -4.04
CA LEU A 58 -6.29 16.11 -3.08
C LEU A 58 -6.78 15.96 -1.63
N ASN A 59 -7.82 16.72 -1.26
CA ASN A 59 -8.39 16.69 0.09
C ASN A 59 -9.03 15.33 0.45
N GLN A 60 -9.32 14.50 -0.54
CA GLN A 60 -9.90 13.17 -0.35
C GLN A 60 -8.87 12.04 -0.38
N LEU A 61 -7.62 12.35 -0.75
CA LEU A 61 -6.53 11.40 -0.80
C LEU A 61 -5.80 11.39 0.54
N SER A 62 -5.55 10.20 1.08
CA SER A 62 -4.72 10.03 2.28
C SER A 62 -3.43 9.34 1.90
N TYR A 63 -2.30 10.01 2.19
CA TYR A 63 -0.96 9.52 1.90
C TYR A 63 -0.39 8.84 3.14
N SER A 64 0.15 7.63 2.98
CA SER A 64 0.82 6.96 4.08
C SER A 64 2.20 7.54 4.37
N GLU A 65 2.70 7.21 5.56
CA GLU A 65 4.12 7.29 5.87
C GLU A 65 4.93 6.44 4.90
N LYS A 66 6.20 6.83 4.72
CA LYS A 66 7.13 6.12 3.85
C LYS A 66 7.93 5.12 4.66
N TYR A 67 8.27 4.00 4.03
CA TYR A 67 9.08 2.95 4.61
C TYR A 67 10.03 2.41 3.54
N ASP A 68 11.22 2.00 3.93
CA ASP A 68 12.24 1.49 3.01
C ASP A 68 12.78 0.13 3.45
N ASP A 69 13.22 -0.66 2.48
CA ASP A 69 13.88 -1.97 2.69
C ASP A 69 15.39 -1.92 2.42
N GLY A 70 15.96 -0.72 2.28
CA GLY A 70 17.35 -0.48 1.90
C GLY A 70 17.64 -0.49 0.39
N GLU A 71 16.70 -0.93 -0.46
CA GLU A 71 16.84 -0.88 -1.93
C GLU A 71 15.77 -0.01 -2.60
N PHE A 72 14.55 -0.05 -2.05
CA PHE A 72 13.40 0.69 -2.50
C PHE A 72 12.71 1.40 -1.32
N GLU A 73 12.17 2.57 -1.63
CA GLU A 73 11.28 3.32 -0.76
C GLU A 73 9.84 3.07 -1.21
N TYR A 74 8.95 2.77 -0.27
CA TYR A 74 7.57 2.43 -0.51
C TYR A 74 6.63 3.41 0.16
N ARG A 75 5.44 3.56 -0.44
CA ARG A 75 4.34 4.36 0.09
C ARG A 75 3.04 3.81 -0.50
N HIS A 76 1.97 3.93 0.26
CA HIS A 76 0.63 3.66 -0.25
C HIS A 76 -0.27 4.90 -0.15
N ILE A 77 -1.22 5.01 -1.06
CA ILE A 77 -2.19 6.10 -1.10
C ILE A 77 -3.59 5.50 -1.00
N HIS A 78 -4.33 5.95 -0.01
CA HIS A 78 -5.73 5.61 0.20
C HIS A 78 -6.60 6.58 -0.60
N CYS A 79 -7.30 6.03 -1.59
CA CYS A 79 -8.32 6.74 -2.34
C CYS A 79 -9.71 6.51 -1.71
N PRO A 80 -10.68 7.39 -1.96
CA PRO A 80 -12.06 7.15 -1.56
C PRO A 80 -12.63 5.90 -2.23
N LYS A 81 -13.41 5.12 -1.48
CA LYS A 81 -14.00 3.85 -1.95
C LYS A 81 -14.87 4.02 -3.19
N GLU A 82 -15.41 5.20 -3.43
CA GLU A 82 -16.18 5.56 -4.64
C GLU A 82 -15.39 5.36 -5.94
N TYR A 83 -14.07 5.53 -5.89
CA TYR A 83 -13.18 5.38 -7.05
C TYR A 83 -12.59 3.98 -7.20
N SER A 84 -12.78 3.09 -6.21
CA SER A 84 -12.23 1.72 -6.23
C SER A 84 -12.54 0.95 -7.52
N LYS A 85 -13.78 1.01 -8.01
CA LYS A 85 -14.20 0.35 -9.26
C LYS A 85 -13.45 0.92 -10.46
N LYS A 86 -13.32 2.25 -10.55
CA LYS A 86 -12.63 2.93 -11.65
C LYS A 86 -11.13 2.65 -11.63
N LEU A 87 -10.51 2.62 -10.44
CA LEU A 87 -9.09 2.29 -10.27
C LEU A 87 -8.80 0.83 -10.64
N LYS A 88 -9.70 -0.10 -10.27
CA LYS A 88 -9.60 -1.51 -10.68
C LYS A 88 -9.63 -1.67 -12.20
N ASP A 89 -10.51 -0.92 -12.89
CA ASP A 89 -10.60 -0.93 -14.35
C ASP A 89 -9.34 -0.36 -15.03
N LEU A 90 -8.64 0.59 -14.39
CA LEU A 90 -7.43 1.21 -14.93
C LEU A 90 -6.20 0.31 -14.79
N GLY A 91 -6.17 -0.55 -13.76
CA GLY A 91 -5.09 -1.49 -13.53
C GLY A 91 -3.79 -0.82 -13.08
N LEU A 92 -2.64 -1.30 -13.61
CA LEU A 92 -1.33 -0.69 -13.36
C LEU A 92 -1.24 0.63 -14.12
N MET A 93 -0.73 1.66 -13.47
CA MET A 93 -0.79 3.04 -13.97
C MET A 93 0.62 3.61 -14.09
N SER A 94 0.91 4.25 -15.22
CA SER A 94 2.13 5.03 -15.40
C SER A 94 2.05 6.38 -14.68
N GLU A 95 3.19 7.06 -14.57
CA GLU A 95 3.30 8.41 -13.98
C GLU A 95 2.26 9.39 -14.51
N GLU A 96 2.12 9.45 -15.83
CA GLU A 96 1.17 10.36 -16.48
C GLU A 96 -0.28 10.05 -16.08
N VAL A 97 -0.64 8.77 -15.98
CA VAL A 97 -2.01 8.33 -15.68
C VAL A 97 -2.39 8.68 -14.24
N TRP A 98 -1.56 8.33 -13.26
CA TRP A 98 -1.89 8.63 -11.87
C TRP A 98 -1.82 10.14 -11.56
N ARG A 99 -0.92 10.89 -12.23
CA ARG A 99 -0.92 12.37 -12.16
C ARG A 99 -2.20 12.97 -12.73
N ALA A 100 -2.69 12.45 -13.85
CA ALA A 100 -3.94 12.91 -14.46
C ALA A 100 -5.17 12.61 -13.61
N ILE A 101 -5.13 11.55 -12.78
CA ILE A 101 -6.19 11.21 -11.82
C ILE A 101 -6.22 12.20 -10.63
N GLY A 102 -5.16 12.99 -10.43
CA GLY A 102 -5.07 13.97 -9.35
C GLY A 102 -4.17 13.53 -8.19
N ILE A 103 -3.45 12.41 -8.33
CA ILE A 103 -2.44 11.99 -7.35
C ILE A 103 -1.20 12.88 -7.54
N GLN A 104 -0.72 13.46 -6.45
CA GLN A 104 0.45 14.33 -6.45
C GLN A 104 1.53 13.77 -5.53
N GLN A 105 2.66 13.43 -6.13
CA GLN A 105 3.86 12.98 -5.41
C GLN A 105 5.11 13.40 -6.17
N SER A 106 6.27 13.24 -5.53
CA SER A 106 7.58 13.53 -6.13
C SER A 106 7.83 12.69 -7.39
N VAL A 107 8.87 13.03 -8.15
CA VAL A 107 9.27 12.24 -9.32
C VAL A 107 9.88 10.89 -8.86
N GLY A 108 9.75 9.87 -9.71
CA GLY A 108 10.37 8.55 -9.52
C GLY A 108 9.53 7.52 -8.77
N TRP A 109 8.27 7.83 -8.45
CA TRP A 109 7.34 6.84 -7.88
C TRP A 109 6.65 6.03 -8.97
N GLU A 110 6.72 4.72 -8.84
CA GLU A 110 6.13 3.74 -9.75
C GLU A 110 5.00 2.97 -9.05
N HIS A 111 3.82 2.93 -9.67
CA HIS A 111 2.74 2.07 -9.23
C HIS A 111 3.07 0.63 -9.63
N TYR A 112 3.47 -0.20 -8.66
CA TYR A 112 4.07 -1.51 -8.97
C TYR A 112 3.10 -2.69 -8.80
N MET A 113 2.03 -2.52 -8.03
CA MET A 113 1.10 -3.61 -7.73
C MET A 113 -0.30 -3.07 -7.48
N ILE A 114 -1.31 -3.82 -7.93
CA ILE A 114 -2.72 -3.56 -7.61
C ILE A 114 -3.10 -4.46 -6.44
N HIS A 115 -3.69 -3.87 -5.41
CA HIS A 115 -4.23 -4.66 -4.31
C HIS A 115 -5.67 -5.09 -4.63
N GLU A 116 -5.86 -6.37 -5.03
CA GLU A 116 -7.18 -6.88 -5.43
C GLU A 116 -8.26 -6.81 -4.33
N PRO A 117 -7.97 -7.09 -3.04
CA PRO A 117 -8.95 -6.97 -1.95
C PRO A 117 -9.39 -5.53 -1.72
N GLU A 118 -8.45 -4.57 -1.79
CA GLU A 118 -8.73 -3.15 -1.60
C GLU A 118 -8.19 -2.31 -2.78
N PRO A 119 -8.92 -2.24 -3.91
CA PRO A 119 -8.46 -1.53 -5.12
C PRO A 119 -8.35 -0.01 -4.97
N HIS A 120 -8.82 0.52 -3.84
CA HIS A 120 -8.70 1.92 -3.48
C HIS A 120 -7.36 2.24 -2.81
N VAL A 121 -6.56 1.23 -2.49
CA VAL A 121 -5.20 1.39 -1.97
C VAL A 121 -4.23 1.23 -3.14
N LEU A 122 -3.53 2.31 -3.47
CA LEU A 122 -2.54 2.32 -4.55
C LEU A 122 -1.14 2.20 -3.97
N LEU A 123 -0.37 1.23 -4.47
CA LEU A 123 0.95 0.86 -3.97
C LEU A 123 2.05 1.43 -4.85
N PHE A 124 2.85 2.32 -4.29
CA PHE A 124 3.96 2.96 -4.99
C PHE A 124 5.29 2.53 -4.41
N ARG A 125 6.28 2.35 -5.29
CA ARG A 125 7.68 2.15 -4.93
C ARG A 125 8.56 3.13 -5.69
N ARG A 126 9.72 3.46 -5.13
CA ARG A 126 10.75 4.29 -5.74
C ARG A 126 12.10 3.67 -5.46
N ARG A 127 12.96 3.56 -6.47
CA ARG A 127 14.32 3.07 -6.29
C ARG A 127 15.14 4.09 -5.51
N MET A 128 15.85 3.65 -4.48
CA MET A 128 16.78 4.52 -3.76
C MET A 128 18.13 4.53 -4.49
N GLU A 129 18.68 5.73 -4.70
CA GLU A 129 20.07 5.86 -5.16
C GLU A 129 20.99 5.52 -3.99
N LYS A 130 21.72 4.40 -4.10
CA LYS A 130 22.80 4.08 -3.17
C LYS A 130 23.90 5.13 -3.39
N LYS A 131 24.10 6.02 -2.42
CA LYS A 131 25.21 6.96 -2.38
C LYS A 131 26.51 6.27 -2.00
#